data_AF-A0A8C7K1W8-F1
#
_entry.id   AF-A0A8C7K1W8-F1
#
_cell.length_a   1.000
_cell.length_b   1.000
_cell.length_c   1.000
_cell.angle_alpha   90.00
_cell.angle_beta   90.00
_cell.angle_gamma   90.00
#
_symmetry.space_group_name_H-M   'P 1'
#
loop_
_entity.id
_entity.type
_entity.pdbx_description
1 polymer ?
#
loop_
_entity_poly.entity_id
_entity_poly.type
_entity_poly.pdbx_seq_one_letter_code
_entity_poly.pdbx_strand_id
1 'polypeptide(L)'
;LNALHEEMKDYGFTILGFPSNQFGKQEPGENHEILATLKHVRPGNGFVPNFLLFQRGDVNGDTEQGVYTFLKNSCPPVGDSFENPTNRLFWEPLKINDIKWNFEKFLVGPDGKPVMRWFPRVPVSEVREDILKYFRQLFSQSTQQNID
;
A
#
# COMPACT_ATOMS: atom_id res chain seq x y z
N LEU A 1 8.60 5.91 3.34
CA LEU A 1 8.66 4.68 2.51
C LEU A 1 10.07 4.43 1.99
N ASN A 2 10.77 5.41 1.38
CA ASN A 2 12.17 5.19 0.94
C ASN A 2 13.09 4.62 2.02
N ALA A 3 13.07 5.19 3.23
CA ALA A 3 13.89 4.70 4.35
C ALA A 3 13.56 3.25 4.74
N LEU A 4 12.25 2.91 4.79
CA LEU A 4 11.80 1.54 5.08
C LEU A 4 12.29 0.55 4.00
N HIS A 5 12.15 0.92 2.73
CA HIS A 5 12.63 0.08 1.64
C HIS A 5 14.15 -0.09 1.68
N GLU A 6 14.89 1.00 1.93
CA GLU A 6 16.36 0.95 2.01
C GLU A 6 16.83 0.05 3.16
N GLU A 7 16.17 0.13 4.32
CA GLU A 7 16.49 -0.71 5.48
C GLU A 7 16.20 -2.20 5.24
N MET A 8 15.14 -2.51 4.50
CA MET A 8 14.61 -3.88 4.44
C MET A 8 14.88 -4.63 3.13
N LYS A 9 15.32 -3.94 2.07
CA LYS A 9 15.50 -4.55 0.73
C LYS A 9 16.42 -5.77 0.72
N ASP A 10 17.44 -5.79 1.56
CA ASP A 10 18.40 -6.89 1.64
C ASP A 10 17.81 -8.16 2.28
N TYR A 11 16.64 -8.05 2.91
CA TYR A 11 15.85 -9.18 3.41
C TYR A 11 14.80 -9.67 2.39
N GLY A 12 14.87 -9.21 1.14
CA GLY A 12 13.91 -9.55 0.09
C GLY A 12 12.59 -8.77 0.17
N PHE A 13 12.53 -7.72 0.99
CA PHE A 13 11.38 -6.82 1.06
C PHE A 13 11.37 -5.87 -0.14
N THR A 14 10.19 -5.58 -0.68
CA THR A 14 10.03 -4.54 -1.69
C THR A 14 8.73 -3.75 -1.44
N ILE A 15 8.70 -2.51 -1.93
CA ILE A 15 7.51 -1.66 -1.91
C ILE A 15 6.99 -1.51 -3.35
N LEU A 16 5.68 -1.65 -3.51
CA LEU A 16 4.98 -1.42 -4.77
C LEU A 16 4.00 -0.26 -4.56
N GLY A 17 4.16 0.82 -5.34
CA GLY A 17 3.28 1.98 -5.28
C GLY A 17 2.30 2.01 -6.44
N PHE A 18 1.01 2.17 -6.13
CA PHE A 18 -0.08 2.26 -7.11
C PHE A 18 -0.73 3.65 -7.01
N PRO A 19 -0.40 4.59 -7.90
CA PRO A 19 -1.04 5.90 -7.92
C PRO A 19 -2.55 5.75 -8.20
N SER A 20 -3.37 6.54 -7.49
CA SER A 20 -4.82 6.55 -7.69
C SER A 20 -5.40 7.94 -7.45
N ASN A 21 -6.36 8.32 -8.28
CA ASN A 21 -7.00 9.64 -8.20
C ASN A 21 -8.39 9.59 -7.53
N GLN A 22 -8.79 8.44 -6.99
CA GLN A 22 -10.14 8.19 -6.47
C GLN A 22 -10.43 8.90 -5.13
N PHE A 23 -9.40 9.41 -4.45
CA PHE A 23 -9.50 10.01 -3.12
C PHE A 23 -9.16 11.49 -3.17
N GLY A 24 -10.18 12.35 -3.06
CA GLY A 24 -10.03 13.80 -3.06
C GLY A 24 -9.38 14.39 -4.33
N LYS A 25 -9.32 13.61 -5.42
CA LYS A 25 -8.58 13.93 -6.65
C LYS A 25 -7.13 14.38 -6.40
N GLN A 26 -6.43 13.69 -5.50
CA GLN A 26 -5.10 14.07 -5.05
C GLN A 26 -3.96 13.63 -5.99
N GLU A 27 -4.25 12.86 -7.04
CA GLU A 27 -3.28 12.43 -8.06
C GLU A 27 -3.79 12.81 -9.48
N PRO A 28 -3.94 14.11 -9.77
CA PRO A 28 -4.57 14.59 -11.01
C PRO A 28 -3.68 14.38 -12.24
N GLY A 29 -2.35 14.29 -12.07
CA GLY A 29 -1.39 14.20 -13.16
C GLY A 29 -1.44 12.87 -13.91
N GLU A 30 -1.05 12.91 -15.18
CA GLU A 30 -0.88 11.74 -16.02
C GLU A 30 0.35 10.91 -15.61
N ASN A 31 0.42 9.65 -16.04
CA ASN A 31 1.49 8.71 -15.63
C ASN A 31 2.91 9.28 -15.78
N HIS A 32 3.16 10.08 -16.81
CA HIS A 32 4.47 10.68 -17.08
C HIS A 32 4.79 11.89 -16.20
N GLU A 33 3.79 12.49 -15.53
CA GLU A 33 3.93 13.67 -14.68
C GLU A 33 4.16 13.32 -13.20
N ILE A 34 3.80 12.11 -12.77
CA ILE A 34 3.84 11.68 -11.37
C ILE A 34 5.25 11.81 -10.80
N LEU A 35 6.26 11.24 -11.48
CA LEU A 35 7.65 11.30 -11.01
C LEU A 35 8.20 12.73 -10.98
N ALA A 36 7.82 13.56 -11.96
CA ALA A 36 8.22 14.97 -11.99
C ALA A 36 7.61 15.74 -10.80
N THR A 37 6.33 15.47 -10.47
CA THR A 37 5.64 16.07 -9.33
C THR A 37 6.29 15.68 -8.02
N LEU A 38 6.62 14.39 -7.83
CA LEU A 38 7.32 13.91 -6.64
C LEU A 38 8.70 14.56 -6.50
N LYS A 39 9.44 14.71 -7.61
CA LYS A 39 10.80 15.26 -7.64
C LYS A 39 10.87 16.77 -7.43
N HIS A 40 9.91 17.50 -7.98
CA HIS A 40 10.01 18.96 -8.08
C HIS A 40 8.96 19.73 -7.28
N VAL A 41 7.82 19.11 -6.93
CA VAL A 41 6.69 19.81 -6.30
C VAL A 41 6.46 19.34 -4.88
N ARG A 42 6.06 18.07 -4.71
CA ARG A 42 5.82 17.48 -3.39
C ARG A 42 6.01 15.96 -3.48
N PRO A 43 6.96 15.36 -2.74
CA PRO A 43 7.80 15.97 -1.70
C PRO A 43 8.77 17.06 -2.18
N GLY A 44 9.14 17.07 -3.47
CA GLY A 44 10.06 18.06 -4.03
C GLY A 44 11.52 17.77 -3.65
N ASN A 45 12.37 18.79 -3.78
CA ASN A 45 13.80 18.73 -3.37
C ASN A 45 14.60 17.57 -3.99
N GLY A 46 14.29 17.19 -5.22
CA GLY A 46 14.99 16.10 -5.90
C GLY A 46 14.60 14.71 -5.41
N PHE A 47 13.52 14.58 -4.63
CA PHE A 47 13.02 13.30 -4.15
C PHE A 47 12.72 12.33 -5.31
N VAL A 48 13.23 11.10 -5.22
CA VAL A 48 12.93 10.02 -6.16
C VAL A 48 12.56 8.79 -5.33
N PRO A 49 11.40 8.14 -5.58
CA PRO A 49 11.08 6.85 -4.96
C PRO A 49 12.17 5.82 -5.28
N ASN A 50 12.66 5.11 -4.27
CA ASN A 50 13.62 4.01 -4.48
C ASN A 50 12.93 2.66 -4.67
N PHE A 51 11.65 2.66 -5.06
CA PHE A 51 10.80 1.50 -5.20
C PHE A 51 9.88 1.66 -6.42
N LEU A 52 9.26 0.57 -6.87
CA LEU A 52 8.51 0.55 -8.13
C LEU A 52 7.18 1.32 -7.99
N LEU A 53 6.92 2.21 -8.95
CA LEU A 53 5.61 2.80 -9.18
C LEU A 53 4.98 2.20 -10.44
N PHE A 54 3.72 1.82 -10.32
CA PHE A 54 2.90 1.35 -11.44
C PHE A 54 2.17 2.52 -12.10
N GLN A 55 1.48 2.21 -13.20
CA GLN A 55 0.55 3.16 -13.81
C GLN A 55 -0.60 3.49 -12.86
N ARG A 56 -1.08 4.73 -12.95
CA ARG A 56 -2.28 5.20 -12.27
C ARG A 56 -3.47 4.34 -12.66
N GLY A 57 -4.26 3.96 -11.66
CA GLY A 57 -5.49 3.20 -11.87
C GLY A 57 -6.42 3.25 -10.68
N ASP A 58 -7.56 2.61 -10.84
CA ASP A 58 -8.57 2.52 -9.79
C ASP A 58 -8.24 1.37 -8.83
N VAL A 59 -8.58 1.58 -7.56
CA VAL A 59 -8.39 0.62 -6.46
C VAL A 59 -9.72 0.23 -5.82
N ASN A 60 -10.79 0.97 -6.12
CA ASN A 60 -12.17 0.72 -5.74
C ASN A 60 -13.13 0.86 -6.93
N GLY A 61 -14.36 0.38 -6.77
CA GLY A 61 -15.43 0.48 -7.77
C GLY A 61 -15.33 -0.56 -8.89
N ASP A 62 -16.19 -0.43 -9.90
CA ASP A 62 -16.32 -1.41 -10.98
C ASP A 62 -15.08 -1.55 -11.88
N THR A 63 -14.22 -0.53 -11.88
CA THR A 63 -13.00 -0.45 -12.70
C THR A 63 -11.72 -0.75 -11.90
N GLU A 64 -11.84 -1.21 -10.66
CA GLU A 64 -10.69 -1.49 -9.81
C GLU A 64 -9.74 -2.54 -10.42
N GLN A 65 -8.44 -2.35 -10.20
CA GLN A 65 -7.43 -3.31 -10.64
C GLN A 65 -7.59 -4.64 -9.90
N GLY A 66 -7.49 -5.76 -10.62
CA GLY A 66 -7.71 -7.11 -10.04
C GLY A 66 -6.82 -7.43 -8.84
N VAL A 67 -5.62 -6.85 -8.75
CA VAL A 67 -4.76 -6.97 -7.57
C VAL A 67 -5.41 -6.38 -6.31
N TYR A 68 -6.11 -5.26 -6.42
CA TYR A 68 -6.83 -4.65 -5.30
C TYR A 68 -8.11 -5.40 -4.97
N THR A 69 -8.82 -5.95 -5.96
CA THR A 69 -9.93 -6.87 -5.68
C THR A 69 -9.46 -8.03 -4.82
N PHE A 70 -8.32 -8.65 -5.16
CA PHE A 70 -7.73 -9.74 -4.38
C PHE A 70 -7.33 -9.28 -2.97
N LEU A 71 -6.55 -8.19 -2.85
CA LEU A 71 -6.04 -7.70 -1.57
C LEU A 71 -7.17 -7.28 -0.61
N LYS A 72 -8.16 -6.52 -1.09
CA LYS A 72 -9.28 -6.04 -0.27
C LYS A 72 -10.16 -7.15 0.27
N ASN A 73 -10.28 -8.26 -0.46
CA ASN A 73 -11.06 -9.43 -0.05
C ASN A 73 -10.27 -10.41 0.82
N SER A 74 -8.93 -10.28 0.86
CA SER A 74 -8.06 -11.19 1.63
C SER A 74 -7.81 -10.74 3.06
N CYS A 75 -8.08 -9.47 3.39
CA CYS A 75 -7.90 -8.91 4.73
C CYS A 75 -9.19 -8.21 5.19
N PRO A 76 -9.54 -8.25 6.49
CA PRO A 76 -10.62 -7.45 7.04
C PRO A 76 -10.49 -5.96 6.68
N PRO A 77 -11.61 -5.23 6.52
CA PRO A 77 -11.56 -3.79 6.30
C PRO A 77 -10.86 -3.09 7.47
N VAL A 78 -10.16 -1.99 7.15
CA VAL A 78 -9.57 -1.12 8.16
C VAL A 78 -10.51 0.06 8.42
N GLY A 79 -10.93 0.22 9.68
CA GLY A 79 -11.86 1.27 10.11
C GLY A 79 -13.34 1.00 9.78
N ASP A 80 -14.22 1.60 10.57
CA ASP A 80 -15.67 1.31 10.55
C ASP A 80 -16.45 2.11 9.50
N SER A 81 -15.86 3.19 8.96
CA SER A 81 -16.53 4.09 8.03
C SER A 81 -15.54 4.78 7.09
N PHE A 82 -16.04 5.31 5.97
CA PHE A 82 -15.30 6.28 5.20
C PHE A 82 -15.30 7.62 5.94
N GLU A 83 -14.15 8.29 6.03
CA GLU A 83 -14.06 9.62 6.62
C GLU A 83 -14.84 10.62 5.74
N ASN A 84 -16.10 10.90 6.12
CA ASN A 84 -17.00 11.88 5.49
C ASN A 84 -17.23 11.66 3.97
N PRO A 85 -18.12 10.71 3.57
CA PRO A 85 -18.20 10.20 2.20
C PRO A 85 -18.72 11.20 1.15
N THR A 86 -19.30 12.33 1.52
CA THR A 86 -19.86 13.26 0.52
C THR A 86 -18.76 14.13 -0.11
N ASN A 87 -18.60 13.98 -1.43
CA ASN A 87 -17.76 14.79 -2.34
C ASN A 87 -16.25 14.54 -2.33
N ARG A 88 -15.76 13.49 -1.64
CA ARG A 88 -14.31 13.17 -1.61
C ARG A 88 -13.95 11.79 -2.16
N LEU A 89 -14.95 10.94 -2.39
CA LEU A 89 -14.79 9.59 -2.90
C LEU A 89 -15.32 9.56 -4.33
N PHE A 90 -14.51 9.08 -5.28
CA PHE A 90 -14.81 9.15 -6.71
C PHE A 90 -14.85 7.75 -7.33
N TRP A 91 -15.73 6.89 -6.83
CA TRP A 91 -16.02 5.56 -7.38
C TRP A 91 -17.41 5.08 -6.99
N GLU A 92 -17.95 4.13 -7.74
CA GLU A 92 -19.15 3.37 -7.41
C GLU A 92 -18.98 1.91 -7.88
N PRO A 93 -19.70 0.95 -7.28
CA PRO A 93 -20.45 1.07 -6.03
C PRO A 93 -19.52 1.13 -4.81
N LEU A 94 -19.96 1.78 -3.73
CA LEU A 94 -19.28 1.72 -2.43
C LEU A 94 -19.44 0.34 -1.77
N LYS A 95 -18.33 -0.22 -1.27
CA LYS A 95 -18.28 -1.52 -0.57
C LYS A 95 -17.60 -1.39 0.81
N ILE A 96 -17.99 -2.26 1.75
CA ILE A 96 -17.43 -2.25 3.11
C ILE A 96 -15.92 -2.47 3.14
N ASN A 97 -15.40 -3.27 2.21
CA ASN A 97 -13.99 -3.63 2.11
C ASN A 97 -13.13 -2.65 1.30
N ASP A 98 -13.73 -1.60 0.72
CA ASP A 98 -13.01 -0.59 -0.07
C ASP A 98 -11.85 0.04 0.70
N ILE A 99 -10.80 0.38 -0.05
CA ILE A 99 -9.72 1.24 0.43
C ILE A 99 -10.34 2.54 0.94
N LYS A 100 -9.95 2.96 2.14
CA LYS A 100 -10.56 4.11 2.82
C LYS A 100 -9.98 5.43 2.37
N TRP A 101 -8.68 5.49 2.08
CA TRP A 101 -8.00 6.70 1.62
C TRP A 101 -6.63 6.40 0.98
N ASN A 102 -5.98 7.44 0.45
CA ASN A 102 -4.58 7.39 0.02
C ASN A 102 -3.67 6.86 1.14
N PHE A 103 -2.66 6.08 0.76
CA PHE A 103 -1.67 5.46 1.67
C PHE A 103 -2.19 4.35 2.59
N GLU A 104 -3.31 3.70 2.27
CA GLU A 104 -3.61 2.38 2.84
C GLU A 104 -2.58 1.35 2.37
N LYS A 105 -2.26 0.36 3.23
CA LYS A 105 -1.08 -0.49 3.04
C LYS A 105 -1.47 -1.95 3.24
N PHE A 106 -0.89 -2.84 2.43
CA PHE A 106 -0.99 -4.29 2.58
C PHE A 106 0.40 -4.89 2.68
N LEU A 107 0.55 -5.93 3.49
CA LEU A 107 1.73 -6.80 3.49
C LEU A 107 1.32 -8.12 2.85
N VAL A 108 2.14 -8.58 1.91
CA VAL A 108 2.01 -9.87 1.23
C VAL A 108 3.26 -10.67 1.54
N GLY A 109 3.08 -11.92 1.97
CA GLY A 109 4.16 -12.83 2.30
C GLY A 109 4.90 -13.34 1.05
N PRO A 110 6.05 -13.99 1.22
CA PRO A 110 6.84 -14.55 0.11
C PRO A 110 6.11 -15.67 -0.65
N ASP A 111 5.07 -16.27 -0.06
CA ASP A 111 4.19 -17.25 -0.71
C ASP A 111 3.04 -16.60 -1.50
N GLY A 112 3.04 -15.27 -1.62
CA GLY A 112 2.02 -14.49 -2.32
C GLY A 112 0.73 -14.28 -1.53
N LYS A 113 0.65 -14.69 -0.26
CA LYS A 113 -0.56 -14.53 0.55
C LYS A 113 -0.57 -13.22 1.33
N PRO A 114 -1.68 -12.48 1.33
CA PRO A 114 -1.84 -11.30 2.17
C PRO A 114 -1.77 -11.66 3.66
N VAL A 115 -1.04 -10.84 4.42
CA VAL A 115 -0.73 -11.07 5.84
C VAL A 115 -1.40 -10.02 6.71
N MET A 116 -1.28 -8.74 6.34
CA MET A 116 -1.76 -7.61 7.14
C MET A 116 -2.23 -6.46 6.25
N ARG A 117 -3.12 -5.64 6.80
CA ARG A 117 -3.67 -4.43 6.18
C ARG A 117 -3.66 -3.31 7.22
N TRP A 118 -3.10 -2.16 6.88
CA TRP A 118 -3.02 -1.00 7.79
C TRP A 118 -3.84 0.16 7.28
N PHE A 119 -4.53 0.82 8.21
CA PHE A 119 -5.24 2.07 7.95
C PHE A 119 -4.26 3.16 7.45
N PRO A 120 -4.70 4.08 6.57
CA PRO A 120 -3.88 5.14 5.99
C PRO A 120 -2.99 5.89 7.00
N ARG A 121 -3.58 6.26 8.15
CA ARG A 121 -2.93 7.08 9.18
C ARG A 121 -1.94 6.33 10.07
N VAL A 122 -1.84 5.00 9.95
CA VAL A 122 -0.83 4.23 10.71
C VAL A 122 0.57 4.72 10.31
N PRO A 123 1.40 5.19 11.27
CA PRO A 123 2.74 5.66 10.99
C PRO A 123 3.62 4.58 10.37
N VAL A 124 4.54 4.98 9.48
CA VAL A 124 5.47 4.04 8.84
C VAL A 124 6.37 3.32 9.87
N SER A 125 6.65 3.94 11.01
CA SER A 125 7.40 3.30 12.11
C SER A 125 6.65 2.13 12.74
N GLU A 126 5.32 2.20 12.83
CA GLU A 126 4.51 1.09 13.35
C GLU A 126 4.41 -0.04 12.33
N VAL A 127 4.19 0.30 11.05
CA VAL A 127 4.25 -0.66 9.93
C VAL A 127 5.59 -1.39 9.91
N ARG A 128 6.69 -0.67 10.14
CA ARG A 128 8.04 -1.22 10.23
C ARG A 128 8.15 -2.28 11.34
N GLU A 129 7.70 -1.96 12.55
CA GLU A 129 7.76 -2.91 13.68
C GLU A 129 6.93 -4.16 13.44
N ASP A 130 5.75 -4.03 12.82
CA ASP A 130 4.90 -5.16 12.46
C ASP A 130 5.57 -6.06 11.40
N ILE A 131 6.18 -5.48 10.37
CA ILE A 131 6.93 -6.24 9.35
C ILE A 131 8.11 -6.98 10.00
N LEU A 132 8.88 -6.32 10.87
CA LEU A 132 9.99 -6.96 11.59
C LEU A 132 9.51 -8.11 12.48
N LYS A 133 8.35 -7.95 13.12
CA LYS A 133 7.73 -9.02 13.89
C LYS A 133 7.34 -10.20 13.01
N TYR A 134 6.76 -9.95 11.84
CA TYR A 134 6.43 -11.00 10.87
C TYR A 134 7.67 -11.72 10.34
N PHE A 135 8.74 -11.00 10.01
CA PHE A 135 10.02 -11.60 9.59
C PHE A 135 10.59 -12.52 10.66
N ARG A 136 10.63 -12.07 11.93
CA ARG A 136 11.09 -12.92 13.05
C ARG A 136 10.28 -14.22 13.14
N GLN A 137 8.96 -14.15 12.97
CA GLN A 137 8.10 -15.33 13.00
C GLN A 137 8.37 -16.29 11.84
N LEU A 138 8.54 -15.77 10.62
CA LEU A 138 8.90 -16.59 9.45
C LEU A 138 10.24 -17.31 9.65
N PHE A 139 11.26 -16.60 10.13
CA PHE A 139 12.56 -17.21 10.37
C PHE A 139 12.50 -18.28 11.46
N SER A 140 11.80 -18.04 12.57
CA SER A 140 11.62 -19.05 13.61
C SER A 140 10.92 -20.32 13.11
N GLN A 141 9.89 -20.18 12.26
CA GLN A 141 9.19 -21.32 11.67
C GLN A 141 10.08 -22.10 10.69
N SER A 142 10.88 -21.40 9.87
CA SER A 142 11.82 -22.03 8.94
C SER A 142 12.92 -22.82 9.64
N THR A 143 13.42 -22.33 10.79
CA THR A 143 14.42 -23.05 11.57
C THR A 143 13.86 -24.32 12.20
N GLN A 144 12.61 -24.28 12.67
CA GLN A 144 11.96 -25.45 13.27
C GLN A 144 11.70 -26.56 12.23
N GLN A 145 11.29 -26.20 11.01
CA GLN A 145 11.05 -27.17 9.92
C GLN A 145 12.32 -27.83 9.37
N ASN A 146 13.51 -27.29 9.66
CA ASN A 146 14.79 -27.86 9.21
C ASN A 146 15.47 -28.75 10.27
N ILE A 147 14.85 -28.94 11.44
CA ILE A 147 15.36 -29.75 12.55
C ILE A 147 14.60 -31.09 12.69
N ASP A 148 13.46 -31.23 12.01
CA ASP A 148 12.67 -32.47 11.90
C ASP A 148 12.94 -33.20 10.56
#